data_AF-A0A4R4LLS1-F1
#
_entry.id   AF-A0A4R4LLS1-F1
#
_cell.length_a   1.000
_cell.length_b   1.000
_cell.length_c   1.000
_cell.angle_alpha   90.00
_cell.angle_beta   90.00
_cell.angle_gamma   90.00
#
_symmetry.space_group_name_H-M   'P 1'
#
loop_
_entity.id
_entity.type
_entity.pdbx_description
1 polymer ?
#
loop_
_entity_poly.entity_id
_entity_poly.type
_entity_poly.pdbx_seq_one_letter_code
_entity_poly.pdbx_strand_id
1 'polypeptide(L)' 'MCAVEECPRCGWPESEAYEVLSRHLTSEGVVTYTRCACGEVQVRVRRFEPGRAAPMHRTRPSGASG' A
#
# COMPACT_ATOMS: atom_id res chain seq x y z
N MET A 1 13.50 -15.53 -13.25
CA MET A 1 13.44 -14.13 -13.71
C MET A 1 12.11 -13.60 -13.21
N CYS A 2 12.12 -12.71 -12.21
CA CYS A 2 10.88 -12.20 -11.61
C CYS A 2 10.18 -11.32 -12.65
N ALA A 3 8.95 -11.66 -13.02
CA ALA A 3 8.12 -10.82 -13.88
C ALA A 3 7.88 -9.50 -13.15
N VAL A 4 8.57 -8.46 -13.62
CA VAL A 4 8.20 -7.09 -13.28
C VAL A 4 6.99 -6.81 -14.14
N GLU A 5 5.80 -6.84 -13.55
CA GLU A 5 4.64 -6.29 -14.23
C GLU A 5 4.97 -4.80 -14.40
N GLU A 6 5.02 -4.31 -15.64
CA GLU A 6 5.36 -2.93 -15.98
C GLU A 6 4.09 -2.20 -16.37
N CYS A 7 3.93 -0.96 -15.94
CA CYS A 7 2.75 -0.18 -16.28
C CYS A 7 2.64 -0.04 -17.81
N PRO A 8 1.54 -0.50 -18.46
CA PRO A 8 1.41 -0.50 -19.91
C PRO A 8 1.38 0.91 -20.52
N ARG A 9 1.27 1.95 -19.69
CA ARG A 9 1.25 3.36 -20.10
C ARG A 9 2.62 4.04 -20.10
N CYS A 10 3.56 3.58 -19.29
CA CYS A 10 4.85 4.28 -19.12
C CYS A 10 6.06 3.38 -18.89
N GLY A 11 5.88 2.06 -18.78
CA GLY A 11 6.96 1.11 -18.51
C GLY A 11 7.51 1.17 -17.08
N TRP A 12 6.85 1.87 -16.15
CA TRP A 12 7.30 1.93 -14.77
C TRP A 12 7.12 0.57 -14.09
N PRO A 13 8.13 0.06 -13.36
CA PRO A 13 8.04 -1.22 -12.69
C PRO A 13 6.96 -1.18 -11.61
N GLU A 14 5.94 -2.04 -11.72
CA GLU A 14 4.91 -2.15 -10.69
C GLU A 14 5.47 -2.70 -9.37
N SER A 15 6.68 -3.25 -9.34
CA SER A 15 7.35 -3.58 -8.08
C SER A 15 7.57 -2.36 -7.18
N GLU A 16 7.73 -1.15 -7.75
CA GLU A 16 7.93 0.10 -7.00
C GLU A 16 6.73 1.04 -7.17
N ALA A 17 5.96 1.19 -6.10
CA ALA A 17 4.89 2.18 -6.06
C ALA A 17 5.51 3.59 -6.06
N TYR A 18 5.21 4.39 -7.08
CA TYR A 18 5.71 5.77 -7.19
C TYR A 18 5.14 6.64 -6.06
N GLU A 19 3.83 6.58 -5.83
CA GLU A 19 3.18 7.27 -4.72
C GLU A 19 2.09 6.40 -4.10
N VAL A 20 2.04 6.32 -2.77
CA VAL A 20 0.94 5.69 -2.04
C VAL A 20 -0.10 6.75 -1.75
N LEU A 21 -1.27 6.66 -2.40
CA LEU A 21 -2.36 7.62 -2.22
C LEU A 21 -3.04 7.41 -0.87
N SER A 22 -3.49 6.18 -0.64
CA SER A 22 -4.31 5.83 0.52
C SER A 22 -4.10 4.39 0.93
N ARG A 23 -4.14 4.13 2.23
CA ARG A 23 -4.09 2.79 2.79
C ARG A 23 -5.29 2.58 3.72
N HIS A 24 -6.14 1.63 3.35
CA HIS A 24 -7.34 1.29 4.09
C HIS A 24 -7.22 -0.11 4.68
N LEU A 25 -7.43 -0.21 5.99
CA LEU A 25 -7.58 -1.49 6.66
C LEU A 25 -9.01 -1.98 6.45
N THR A 26 -9.15 -3.22 6.05
CA THR A 26 -10.42 -3.93 5.91
C THR A 26 -10.39 -5.17 6.79
N SER A 27 -11.55 -5.78 7.05
CA SER A 27 -11.61 -7.00 7.88
C SER A 27 -10.84 -8.18 7.27
N GLU A 28 -10.65 -8.19 5.95
CA GLU A 28 -9.92 -9.24 5.23
C GLU A 28 -8.43 -8.92 5.01
N GLY A 29 -8.00 -7.67 5.18
CA GLY A 29 -6.64 -7.28 4.83
C GLY A 29 -6.36 -5.78 4.84
N VAL A 30 -5.34 -5.40 4.10
CA VAL A 30 -4.95 -4.02 3.84
C VAL A 30 -5.09 -3.76 2.34
N VAL A 31 -5.93 -2.80 1.99
CA VAL A 31 -6.07 -2.29 0.62
C VAL A 31 -5.22 -1.04 0.51
N THR A 32 -4.24 -1.05 -0.39
CA THR A 32 -3.35 0.08 -0.67
C THR A 32 -3.61 0.57 -2.09
N TYR A 33 -3.97 1.83 -2.22
CA TYR A 33 -4.11 2.51 -3.50
C TYR A 33 -2.78 3.20 -3.79
N THR A 34 -2.17 2.84 -4.91
CA THR A 34 -0.88 3.37 -5.34
C THR A 34 -1.04 4.02 -6.71
N ARG A 35 -0.42 5.17 -6.92
CA ARG A 35 -0.39 5.85 -8.20
C ARG A 35 0.95 5.61 -8.87
N CYS A 36 0.91 5.26 -10.14
CA CYS A 36 2.07 5.21 -11.01
C CYS A 36 2.52 6.62 -11.40
N ALA A 37 3.79 6.79 -11.79
CA ALA A 37 4.32 8.07 -12.29
C ALA A 37 3.52 8.65 -13.47
N CYS A 38 2.89 7.79 -14.30
CA CYS A 38 2.03 8.21 -15.40
C CYS A 38 0.64 8.70 -14.98
N GLY A 39 0.25 8.47 -13.72
CA GLY A 39 -1.06 8.82 -13.17
C GLY A 39 -2.06 7.67 -13.06
N GLU A 40 -1.73 6.47 -13.52
CA GLU A 40 -2.58 5.28 -13.39
C GLU A 40 -2.68 4.84 -11.92
N VAL A 41 -3.88 4.52 -11.45
CA VAL A 41 -4.14 4.10 -10.06
C VAL A 41 -4.21 2.58 -9.99
N GLN A 42 -3.24 1.98 -9.31
CA GLN A 42 -3.18 0.56 -9.02
C GLN A 42 -3.72 0.27 -7.63
N VAL A 43 -4.48 -0.82 -7.50
CA VAL A 43 -5.04 -1.29 -6.22
C VAL A 43 -4.31 -2.56 -5.78
N ARG A 44 -3.68 -2.51 -4.61
CA ARG A 44 -2.97 -3.65 -4.01
C ARG A 44 -3.71 -4.15 -2.78
N VAL A 45 -4.16 -5.39 -2.83
CA VAL A 45 -4.79 -6.06 -1.69
C VAL A 45 -3.79 -7.01 -1.05
N ARG A 46 -3.44 -6.74 0.20
CA ARG A 46 -2.68 -7.66 1.06
C ARG A 46 -3.68 -8.30 2.03
N ARG A 47 -4.06 -9.55 1.79
CA ARG A 47 -4.91 -10.29 2.74
C ARG A 47 -4.14 -10.52 4.04
N PHE A 48 -4.86 -10.53 5.16
CA PHE A 48 -4.27 -11.01 6.41
C PHE A 48 -3.99 -12.51 6.26
N GLU A 49 -2.73 -12.91 6.38
CA GLU A 49 -2.44 -14.32 6.57
C GLU A 49 -3.00 -14.74 7.93
N PRO A 50 -3.76 -15.86 7.99
CA PRO A 50 -4.28 -16.37 9.24
C PRO A 50 -3.11 -16.77 10.14
N GLY A 51 -2.72 -15.88 11.06
CA GLY A 51 -1.60 -16.08 11.97
C GLY A 51 -0.70 -14.86 12.18
N ARG A 52 -0.79 -13.81 11.35
CA ARG A 52 0.04 -12.60 11.53
C ARG A 52 -0.69 -11.30 11.27
N ALA A 53 -1.89 -11.14 11.85
CA ALA A 53 -2.47 -9.83 12.06
C ALA A 53 -1.67 -9.12 13.17
N ALA A 54 -0.70 -8.28 12.79
CA ALA A 54 -0.05 -7.41 13.77
C ALA A 54 -1.09 -6.41 14.28
N PRO A 55 -1.32 -6.31 15.61
CA PRO A 55 -2.25 -5.32 16.16
C PRO A 55 -1.73 -3.92 15.86
N MET A 56 -2.47 -3.14 15.06
CA MET A 56 -2.21 -1.72 14.91
C MET A 56 -2.68 -1.02 16.19
N HIS A 57 -1.73 -0.77 17.08
CA HIS A 57 -1.91 0.17 18.17
C HIS A 57 -2.16 1.55 17.56
N ARG A 58 -3.31 2.15 17.88
CA ARG A 58 -3.56 3.56 17.62
C ARG A 58 -2.68 4.34 18.60
N THR A 59 -1.42 4.61 18.24
CA THR A 59 -0.59 5.53 19.02
C THR A 59 -1.22 6.92 18.88
N ARG A 60 -1.85 7.38 19.97
CA ARG A 60 -2.11 8.81 20.17
C ARG A 60 -0.75 9.50 20.03
N PRO A 61 -0.58 10.50 19.16
CA PRO A 61 0.60 11.35 19.25
C PRO A 61 0.55 12.02 20.62
N SER A 62 1.49 11.68 21.51
CA SER A 62 1.71 12.36 22.77
C SER A 62 2.27 13.75 22.46
N GLY A 63 1.38 14.67 22.10
CA GLY A 63 1.65 16.11 22.18
C GLY A 63 1.53 16.53 23.65
N ALA A 64 2.65 16.47 24.37
CA ALA A 64 2.82 17.16 25.64
C ALA A 64 4.23 17.74 25.69
N SER A 65 4.33 19.04 25.46
CA SER A 65 5.33 19.96 26.04
C SER A 65 5.00 21.38 25.61
N GLY A 66 4.70 22.24 26.58
CA GLY A 66 4.42 23.67 26.41
C GLY A 66 3.56 24.18 27.54
#